data_AF-A0AAW7T4T0-F1
#
_entry.id   AF-A0AAW7T4T0-F1
#
_cell.length_a   1.000
_cell.length_b   1.000
_cell.length_c   1.000
_cell.angle_alpha   90.00
_cell.angle_beta   90.00
_cell.angle_gamma   90.00
#
_symmetry.space_group_name_H-M   'P 1'
#
loop_
_entity.id
_entity.type
_entity.pdbx_description
1 polymer ?
#
loop_
_entity_poly.entity_id
_entity_poly.type
_entity_poly.pdbx_seq_one_letter_code
_entity_poly.pdbx_strand_id
1 'polypeptide(L)'
;MQISFPSEHPTYSGLDPALIFPALVEGRRVRCAITAEALEDHFRAASPREQDLVDAFSRHRPAIERAARSLLEEMGGRPILLHSGYFRFCR
;
A
#
# COMPACT_ATOMS: atom_id res chain seq x y z
N MET A 1 -8.42 -4.98 15.71
CA MET A 1 -8.52 -3.55 15.35
C MET A 1 -9.45 -3.45 14.14
N GLN A 2 -10.48 -2.62 14.20
CA GLN A 2 -11.35 -2.36 13.06
C GLN A 2 -10.58 -1.53 12.02
N ILE A 3 -10.19 -2.19 10.94
CA ILE A 3 -9.51 -1.56 9.81
C ILE A 3 -10.38 -1.68 8.57
N SER A 4 -10.57 -0.61 7.83
CA SER A 4 -11.19 -0.62 6.50
C SER A 4 -10.39 0.25 5.53
N PHE A 5 -10.52 -0.02 4.23
CA PHE A 5 -9.82 0.70 3.19
C PHE A 5 -10.87 1.34 2.27
N PRO A 6 -10.98 2.68 2.24
CA PRO A 6 -11.92 3.31 1.34
C PRO A 6 -11.42 3.15 -0.11
N SER A 7 -12.36 3.07 -1.06
CA SER A 7 -12.10 2.83 -2.49
C SER A 7 -11.58 4.07 -3.23
N GLU A 8 -10.69 4.83 -2.58
CA GLU A 8 -10.08 6.04 -3.12
C GLU A 8 -8.85 5.70 -3.99
N HIS A 9 -8.60 6.50 -5.02
CA HIS A 9 -7.40 6.32 -5.84
C HIS A 9 -6.13 6.59 -5.02
N PRO A 10 -5.09 5.74 -5.15
CA PRO A 10 -3.81 6.05 -4.56
C PRO A 10 -3.19 7.29 -5.24
N THR A 11 -2.36 8.02 -4.51
CA THR A 11 -1.66 9.21 -5.02
C THR A 11 -0.16 8.96 -5.05
N TYR A 12 0.51 9.34 -6.13
CA TYR A 12 1.97 9.26 -6.17
C TYR A 12 2.62 10.24 -5.19
N SER A 13 3.62 9.75 -4.45
CA SER A 13 4.38 10.57 -3.50
C SER A 13 5.40 11.43 -4.26
N GLY A 14 5.38 12.75 -4.03
CA GLY A 14 6.37 13.66 -4.61
C GLY A 14 7.76 13.59 -3.96
N LEU A 15 7.90 12.88 -2.83
CA LEU A 15 9.15 12.80 -2.06
C LEU A 15 9.91 11.49 -2.29
N ASP A 16 9.18 10.40 -2.50
CA ASP A 16 9.71 9.04 -2.64
C ASP A 16 8.96 8.32 -3.75
N PRO A 17 9.58 7.36 -4.48
CA PRO A 17 8.90 6.55 -5.47
C PRO A 17 7.93 5.57 -4.78
N ALA A 18 6.75 6.04 -4.42
CA ALA A 18 5.73 5.29 -3.70
C ALA A 18 4.32 5.81 -3.99
N LEU A 19 3.32 4.94 -3.85
CA LEU A 19 1.92 5.30 -3.84
C LEU A 19 1.40 5.40 -2.41
N ILE A 20 0.66 6.47 -2.12
CA ILE A 20 -0.01 6.70 -0.85
C ILE A 20 -1.49 6.33 -1.00
N PHE A 21 -2.03 5.60 -0.03
CA PHE A 21 -3.43 5.25 0.02
C PHE A 21 -3.96 5.32 1.47
N PRO A 22 -5.24 5.66 1.65
CA PRO A 22 -5.83 5.76 2.98
C PRO A 22 -6.25 4.38 3.55
N ALA A 23 -6.16 4.27 4.88
CA ALA A 23 -6.88 3.29 5.68
C ALA A 23 -7.70 4.03 6.76
N LEU A 24 -8.79 3.42 7.21
CA LEU A 24 -9.53 3.85 8.40
C LEU A 24 -9.25 2.83 9.51
N VAL A 25 -8.66 3.29 10.60
CA VAL A 25 -8.32 2.49 11.77
C VAL A 25 -9.13 3.03 12.95
N GLU A 26 -10.08 2.24 13.45
CA GLU A 26 -11.03 2.69 14.49
C GLU A 26 -11.69 4.03 14.10
N GLY A 27 -12.09 4.15 12.83
CA GLY A 27 -12.69 5.36 12.25
C GLY A 27 -11.72 6.51 11.97
N ARG A 28 -10.44 6.42 12.37
CA ARG A 28 -9.42 7.45 12.12
C ARG A 28 -8.67 7.18 10.82
N ARG A 29 -8.47 8.23 10.03
CA ARG A 29 -7.76 8.13 8.75
C ARG A 29 -6.24 8.02 8.98
N VAL A 30 -5.64 6.94 8.48
CA VAL A 30 -4.21 6.63 8.56
C VAL A 30 -3.65 6.57 7.14
N ARG A 31 -2.52 7.23 6.91
CA ARG A 31 -1.82 7.17 5.61
C ARG A 31 -0.98 5.90 5.55
N CYS A 32 -1.23 5.09 4.54
CA CYS A 32 -0.39 3.95 4.18
C CYS A 32 0.36 4.30 2.89
N ALA A 33 1.51 3.68 2.69
CA ALA A 33 2.26 3.80 1.44
C ALA A 33 2.74 2.44 0.96
N ILE A 34 2.94 2.29 -0.34
CA ILE A 34 3.60 1.15 -0.97
C ILE A 34 4.64 1.65 -1.98
N THR A 35 5.86 1.15 -1.89
CA THR A 35 6.98 1.58 -2.77
C THR A 35 6.78 1.12 -4.21
N ALA A 36 7.32 1.86 -5.18
CA ALA A 36 7.40 1.45 -6.59
C ALA A 36 8.09 0.09 -6.74
N GLU A 37 9.22 -0.14 -6.06
CA GLU A 37 9.94 -1.42 -6.06
C GLU A 37 9.01 -2.59 -5.68
N ALA A 38 8.21 -2.45 -4.63
CA ALA A 38 7.26 -3.48 -4.23
C ALA A 38 6.18 -3.75 -5.30
N LEU A 39 5.70 -2.70 -5.96
CA LEU A 39 4.71 -2.80 -7.04
C LEU A 39 5.30 -3.48 -8.29
N GLU A 40 6.55 -3.22 -8.61
CA GLU A 40 7.28 -3.86 -9.71
C GLU A 40 7.54 -5.34 -9.41
N ASP A 41 8.20 -5.62 -8.28
CA ASP A 41 8.65 -6.96 -7.88
C ASP A 41 7.48 -7.94 -7.66
N HIS A 42 6.40 -7.50 -7.02
CA HIS A 42 5.35 -8.40 -6.51
C HIS A 42 4.00 -8.22 -7.21
N PHE A 43 3.75 -7.04 -7.79
CA PHE A 43 2.44 -6.70 -8.38
C PHE A 43 2.51 -6.36 -9.87
N ARG A 44 3.66 -6.66 -10.51
CA ARG A 44 3.85 -6.57 -11.96
C ARG A 44 3.55 -5.19 -12.54
N ALA A 45 3.90 -4.13 -11.81
CA ALA A 45 3.94 -2.80 -12.41
C ALA A 45 4.91 -2.82 -13.61
N ALA A 46 4.48 -2.22 -14.73
CA ALA A 46 5.26 -2.24 -15.96
C ALA A 46 6.49 -1.32 -15.90
N SER A 47 6.43 -0.28 -15.07
CA SER A 47 7.50 0.68 -14.84
C SER A 47 7.26 1.47 -13.54
N PRO A 48 8.21 2.32 -13.10
CA PRO A 48 8.03 3.14 -11.89
C PRO A 48 7.22 4.42 -12.16
N ARG A 49 6.65 4.57 -13.37
CA ARG A 49 5.80 5.70 -13.72
C ARG A 49 4.47 5.63 -12.98
N GLU A 50 3.97 6.77 -12.53
CA GLU A 50 2.74 6.88 -11.74
C GLU A 50 1.58 6.06 -12.32
N GLN A 51 1.29 6.17 -13.61
CA GLN A 51 0.19 5.44 -14.24
C GLN A 51 0.33 3.92 -14.11
N ASP A 52 1.52 3.38 -14.38
CA ASP A 52 1.78 1.94 -14.32
C ASP A 52 1.68 1.43 -12.87
N LEU A 53 2.12 2.23 -11.90
CA LEU A 53 2.00 1.94 -10.47
C LEU A 53 0.53 1.95 -10.02
N VAL A 54 -0.24 2.95 -10.42
CA VAL A 54 -1.67 3.09 -10.07
C VAL A 54 -2.47 1.93 -10.67
N ASP A 55 -2.16 1.53 -11.90
CA ASP A 55 -2.77 0.38 -12.57
C ASP A 55 -2.44 -0.93 -11.84
N ALA A 56 -1.17 -1.15 -11.48
CA ALA A 56 -0.74 -2.32 -10.72
C ALA A 56 -1.41 -2.39 -9.34
N PHE A 57 -1.45 -1.26 -8.63
CA PHE A 57 -2.15 -1.13 -7.35
C PHE A 57 -3.64 -1.48 -7.50
N SER A 58 -4.31 -0.92 -8.50
CA SER A 58 -5.75 -1.12 -8.71
C SER A 58 -6.09 -2.58 -9.01
N ARG A 59 -5.29 -3.24 -9.85
CA ARG A 59 -5.43 -4.68 -10.18
C ARG A 59 -5.22 -5.60 -8.98
N HIS A 60 -4.36 -5.21 -8.03
CA HIS A 60 -3.97 -6.04 -6.90
C HIS A 60 -4.40 -5.48 -5.54
N ARG A 61 -5.32 -4.50 -5.53
CA ARG A 61 -5.78 -3.78 -4.32
C ARG A 61 -6.15 -4.72 -3.17
N PRO A 62 -6.91 -5.82 -3.38
CA PRO A 62 -7.25 -6.73 -2.27
C PRO A 62 -6.04 -7.39 -1.60
N ALA A 63 -4.98 -7.68 -2.34
CA ALA A 63 -3.76 -8.26 -1.78
C ALA A 63 -2.94 -7.23 -1.02
N ILE A 64 -2.81 -6.02 -1.58
CA ILE A 64 -2.10 -4.90 -0.95
C ILE A 64 -2.80 -4.47 0.34
N GLU A 65 -4.13 -4.39 0.35
CA GLU A 65 -4.92 -4.06 1.55
C GLU A 65 -4.80 -5.12 2.64
N ARG A 66 -4.70 -6.41 2.28
CA ARG A 66 -4.47 -7.49 3.25
C ARG A 66 -3.09 -7.38 3.91
N ALA A 67 -2.06 -7.09 3.12
CA ALA A 67 -0.73 -6.79 3.61
C ALA A 67 -0.73 -5.55 4.52
N ALA A 68 -1.36 -4.46 4.07
CA ALA A 68 -1.51 -3.23 4.84
C ALA A 68 -2.21 -3.47 6.17
N ARG A 69 -3.30 -4.25 6.19
CA ARG A 69 -4.03 -4.59 7.42
C ARG A 69 -3.13 -5.30 8.42
N SER A 70 -2.40 -6.31 7.96
CA SER A 70 -1.51 -7.11 8.82
C SER A 70 -0.44 -6.23 9.47
N LEU A 71 0.20 -5.35 8.68
CA LEU A 71 1.22 -4.44 9.20
C LEU A 71 0.63 -3.32 10.07
N LEU A 72 -0.58 -2.82 9.77
CA LEU A 72 -1.28 -1.87 10.63
C LEU A 72 -1.60 -2.48 12.00
N GLU A 73 -2.03 -3.74 12.04
CA GLU A 73 -2.29 -4.45 13.30
C GLU A 73 -1.01 -4.60 14.14
N GLU A 74 0.10 -5.01 13.51
CA GLU A 74 1.42 -5.12 14.14
C GLU A 74 1.92 -3.75 14.65
N MET A 75 1.71 -2.69 13.88
CA MET A 75 2.17 -1.34 14.21
C MET A 75 1.22 -0.56 15.11
N GLY A 76 0.12 -1.16 15.57
CA GLY A 76 -0.85 -0.50 16.45
C GLY A 76 -1.62 0.64 15.78
N GLY A 77 -1.88 0.53 14.47
CA GLY A 77 -2.65 1.52 13.70
C GLY A 77 -1.84 2.76 13.28
N ARG A 78 -0.51 2.77 13.47
CA ARG A 78 0.36 3.85 13.00
C ARG A 78 0.53 3.81 11.48
N PRO A 79 0.90 4.94 10.83
CA PRO A 79 1.25 4.94 9.40
C PRO A 79 2.29 3.88 9.06
N ILE A 80 2.12 3.24 7.90
CA ILE A 80 2.97 2.14 7.44
C ILE A 80 3.52 2.39 6.03
N LEU A 81 4.63 1.73 5.72
CA LEU A 81 5.20 1.65 4.38
C LEU A 81 5.40 0.18 4.01
N LEU A 82 4.73 -0.25 2.95
CA LEU A 82 4.91 -1.57 2.33
C LEU A 82 6.05 -1.48 1.32
N HIS A 83 7.18 -2.09 1.62
CA HIS A 83 8.33 -2.18 0.73
C HIS A 83 8.56 -3.62 0.26
N SER A 84 9.38 -3.83 -0.78
CA SER A 84 9.55 -5.17 -1.38
C SER A 84 9.99 -6.22 -0.36
N GLY A 85 10.88 -5.85 0.56
CA GLY A 85 11.31 -6.70 1.68
C GLY A 85 10.17 -7.24 2.56
N TYR A 86 9.08 -6.47 2.79
CA TYR A 86 7.91 -6.95 3.53
C TYR A 86 7.24 -8.13 2.81
N PHE A 87 7.03 -7.99 1.50
CA PHE A 87 6.38 -9.02 0.66
C PHE A 87 7.24 -10.27 0.44
N ARG A 88 8.57 -10.19 0.61
CA ARG A 88 9.45 -11.37 0.51
C ARG A 88 9.23 -12.38 1.63
N PHE A 89 8.76 -11.94 2.79
CA PHE A 89 8.63 -12.78 3.99
C PHE A 89 7.21 -12.89 4.55
N CYS A 90 6.29 -12.03 4.12
CA CYS A 90 4.87 -12.21 4.42
C CYS A 90 4.30 -13.43 3.69
N ARG A 91 4.04 -14.50 4.43
CA ARG A 91 3.27 -15.67 4.01
C ARG A 91 1.91 -15.68 4.68
#